data_AF-A0A1J3CRC9-F1
#
_entry.id   AF-A0A1J3CRC9-F1
#
_cell.length_a   1.000
_cell.length_b   1.000
_cell.length_c   1.000
_cell.angle_alpha   90.00
_cell.angle_beta   90.00
_cell.angle_gamma   90.00
#
_symmetry.space_group_name_H-M   'P 1'
#
loop_
_entity.id
_entity.type
_entity.pdbx_description
1 polymer ?
#
loop_
_entity_poly.entity_id
_entity_poly.type
_entity_poly.pdbx_seq_one_letter_code
_entity_poly.pdbx_strand_id
1 'polypeptide(L)'
;NNISAFGGDPNRIYLMGQSAGAHISSCALIEQAIKESKGESISWSVSQIKAYFGLSGGYNLFNLVEHCHNRGLYRSIFLSIMEGEESFEKFSPGVRLKEASVRKAASLLPHIVLFHGSHDHSIPPEAS
;
A
#
# COMPACT_ATOMS: atom_id res chain seq x y z
N ASN A 1 0.86 -22.54 -7.37
CA ASN A 1 1.46 -22.08 -6.09
C ASN A 1 2.81 -22.76 -5.97
N ASN A 2 3.90 -22.03 -6.25
CA ASN A 2 5.21 -22.65 -6.53
C ASN A 2 6.14 -22.68 -5.30
N ILE A 3 5.75 -22.02 -4.22
CA ILE A 3 6.63 -21.80 -3.04
C ILE A 3 7.07 -23.12 -2.38
N SER A 4 6.25 -24.17 -2.43
CA SER A 4 6.59 -25.50 -1.92
C SER A 4 7.78 -26.12 -2.66
N ALA A 5 7.94 -25.84 -3.95
CA ALA A 5 9.09 -26.30 -4.74
C ALA A 5 10.40 -25.61 -4.33
N PHE A 6 10.32 -24.47 -3.65
CA PHE A 6 11.46 -23.74 -3.09
C PHE A 6 11.59 -23.92 -1.57
N GLY A 7 10.87 -24.89 -0.98
CA GLY A 7 10.94 -25.21 0.44
C GLY A 7 10.17 -24.27 1.38
N GLY A 8 9.37 -23.35 0.84
CA GLY A 8 8.52 -22.47 1.64
C GLY A 8 7.11 -23.03 1.87
N ASP A 9 6.44 -22.51 2.89
CA ASP A 9 5.09 -22.95 3.27
C ASP A 9 4.02 -22.01 2.67
N PRO A 10 3.14 -22.52 1.77
CA PRO A 10 2.11 -21.71 1.14
C PRO A 10 1.07 -21.14 2.11
N ASN A 11 1.00 -21.64 3.35
CA ASN A 11 0.09 -21.17 4.39
C ASN A 11 0.75 -20.19 5.37
N ARG A 12 2.05 -19.89 5.20
CA ARG A 12 2.81 -18.97 6.06
C ARG A 12 3.52 -17.89 5.24
N ILE A 13 2.75 -17.20 4.41
CA ILE A 13 3.25 -16.09 3.60
C ILE A 13 3.00 -14.78 4.35
N TYR A 14 4.05 -13.98 4.49
CA TYR A 14 4.02 -12.65 5.09
C TYR A 14 4.57 -11.66 4.07
N LEU A 15 3.90 -10.52 3.93
CA LEU A 15 4.32 -9.46 3.03
C LEU A 15 4.88 -8.30 3.86
N MET A 16 6.03 -7.78 3.46
CA MET A 16 6.61 -6.59 4.08
C MET A 16 7.01 -5.61 2.99
N GLY A 17 6.78 -4.33 3.24
CA GLY A 17 7.30 -3.24 2.42
C GLY A 17 7.90 -2.17 3.30
N GLN A 18 8.91 -1.47 2.78
CA GLN A 18 9.55 -0.33 3.43
C GLN A 18 9.57 0.88 2.49
N SER A 19 9.33 2.09 3.00
CA SER A 19 9.31 3.33 2.21
C SER A 19 8.37 3.21 1.00
N ALA A 20 8.85 3.52 -0.21
CA ALA A 20 8.10 3.34 -1.45
C ALA A 20 7.63 1.89 -1.66
N GLY A 21 8.39 0.89 -1.18
CA GLY A 21 7.98 -0.50 -1.19
C GLY A 21 6.74 -0.76 -0.36
N ALA A 22 6.61 -0.10 0.80
CA ALA A 22 5.41 -0.18 1.65
C ALA A 22 4.19 0.46 0.98
N HIS A 23 4.39 1.58 0.28
CA HIS A 23 3.35 2.20 -0.53
C HIS A 23 2.87 1.24 -1.63
N ILE A 24 3.78 0.75 -2.47
CA ILE A 24 3.45 -0.17 -3.58
C ILE A 24 2.76 -1.44 -3.08
N SER A 25 3.29 -2.09 -2.05
CA SER A 25 2.72 -3.34 -1.54
C SER A 25 1.33 -3.14 -0.95
N SER A 26 1.08 -2.00 -0.29
CA SER A 26 -0.25 -1.67 0.25
C SER A 26 -1.26 -1.36 -0.85
N CYS A 27 -0.88 -0.62 -1.89
CA CYS A 27 -1.71 -0.41 -3.08
C CYS A 27 -2.05 -1.75 -3.75
N ALA A 28 -1.08 -2.63 -3.94
CA ALA A 28 -1.28 -3.94 -4.55
C ALA A 28 -2.24 -4.82 -3.73
N LEU A 29 -2.10 -4.85 -2.40
CA LEU A 29 -3.00 -5.58 -1.51
C LEU A 29 -4.44 -5.07 -1.59
N ILE A 30 -4.64 -3.74 -1.56
CA ILE A 30 -5.97 -3.14 -1.61
C ILE A 30 -6.63 -3.40 -2.97
N GLU A 31 -5.91 -3.18 -4.07
CA GLU A 31 -6.44 -3.43 -5.41
C GLU A 31 -6.79 -4.91 -5.61
N GLN A 32 -5.98 -5.82 -5.09
CA GLN A 32 -6.30 -7.24 -5.13
C GLN A 32 -7.54 -7.57 -4.28
N ALA A 33 -7.65 -7.03 -3.07
CA ALA A 33 -8.84 -7.21 -2.22
C ALA A 33 -10.11 -6.64 -2.89
N ILE A 34 -10.01 -5.53 -3.62
CA ILE A 34 -11.11 -4.95 -4.40
C ILE A 34 -11.57 -5.93 -5.47
N LYS A 35 -10.64 -6.46 -6.29
CA LYS A 35 -10.96 -7.45 -7.34
C LYS A 35 -11.63 -8.68 -6.77
N GLU A 36 -11.10 -9.21 -5.66
CA GLU A 36 -11.69 -10.35 -4.94
C GLU A 36 -13.10 -10.06 -4.44
N SER A 37 -13.31 -8.89 -3.83
CA SER A 37 -14.63 -8.50 -3.30
C SER A 37 -15.71 -8.36 -4.37
N LYS A 38 -15.31 -8.15 -5.63
CA LYS A 38 -16.19 -8.05 -6.80
C LYS A 38 -16.39 -9.37 -7.53
N GLY A 39 -15.69 -10.43 -7.12
CA GLY A 39 -15.73 -11.73 -7.82
C GLY A 39 -15.07 -11.70 -9.20
N GLU A 40 -14.11 -10.80 -9.42
CA GLU A 40 -13.32 -10.77 -10.65
C GLU A 40 -12.41 -12.00 -10.76
N SER A 41 -11.90 -12.28 -11.96
CA SER A 41 -10.92 -13.34 -12.16
C SER A 41 -9.58 -12.93 -11.53
N ILE A 42 -9.07 -13.77 -10.62
CA ILE A 42 -7.86 -13.52 -9.85
C ILE A 42 -6.83 -14.65 -10.04
N SER A 43 -5.54 -14.30 -10.00
CA SER A 43 -4.44 -15.27 -10.06
C SER A 43 -3.88 -15.66 -8.68
N TRP A 44 -4.20 -14.89 -7.64
CA TRP A 44 -3.84 -15.14 -6.24
C TRP A 44 -4.92 -14.54 -5.33
N SER A 45 -4.97 -14.97 -4.06
CA SER A 45 -5.89 -14.42 -3.05
C SER A 45 -5.18 -13.68 -1.93
N VAL A 46 -5.74 -12.54 -1.51
CA VAL A 46 -5.28 -11.78 -0.33
C VAL A 46 -5.26 -12.66 0.92
N SER A 47 -6.18 -13.61 1.06
CA SER A 47 -6.25 -14.56 2.19
C SER A 47 -5.03 -15.47 2.33
N GLN A 48 -4.21 -15.59 1.28
CA GLN A 48 -2.95 -16.33 1.32
C GLN A 48 -1.87 -15.58 2.12
N ILE A 49 -1.99 -14.26 2.26
CA ILE A 49 -1.10 -13.42 3.07
C ILE A 49 -1.61 -13.44 4.52
N LYS A 50 -0.77 -13.86 5.46
CA LYS A 50 -1.14 -13.95 6.88
C LYS A 50 -1.06 -12.62 7.61
N ALA A 51 -0.04 -11.84 7.30
CA ALA A 51 0.07 -10.47 7.78
C ALA A 51 0.86 -9.63 6.79
N TYR A 52 0.59 -8.33 6.83
CA TYR A 52 1.32 -7.31 6.12
C TYR A 52 2.04 -6.39 7.12
N PHE A 53 3.31 -6.11 6.86
CA PHE A 53 4.14 -5.19 7.64
C PHE A 53 4.55 -4.00 6.78
N GLY A 54 4.06 -2.82 7.12
CA GLY A 54 4.43 -1.57 6.46
C GLY A 54 5.41 -0.79 7.31
N LEU A 55 6.63 -0.57 6.82
CA LEU A 55 7.65 0.20 7.54
C LEU A 55 7.89 1.55 6.86
N SER A 56 7.55 2.63 7.54
CA SER A 56 7.85 4.00 7.10
C SER A 56 7.34 4.28 5.68
N GLY A 57 6.10 3.84 5.40
CA GLY A 57 5.47 3.97 4.09
C GLY A 57 4.70 5.28 3.94
N GLY A 58 4.63 5.80 2.71
CA GLY A 58 3.74 6.92 2.37
C GLY A 58 2.38 6.43 1.91
N TYR A 59 1.37 6.39 2.78
CA TYR A 59 0.01 5.92 2.47
C TYR A 59 -0.98 7.03 2.12
N ASN A 60 -0.57 8.29 2.25
CA ASN A 60 -1.34 9.47 1.86
C ASN A 60 -0.48 10.45 1.05
N LEU A 61 -0.69 10.48 -0.27
CA LEU A 61 0.11 11.27 -1.19
C LEU A 61 -0.15 12.78 -1.10
N PHE A 62 -1.34 13.19 -0.64
CA PHE A 62 -1.67 14.61 -0.44
C PHE A 62 -0.76 15.25 0.62
N ASN A 63 -0.44 14.51 1.68
CA ASN A 63 0.49 14.97 2.71
C ASN A 63 1.96 14.82 2.28
N LEU A 64 2.25 13.78 1.48
CA LEU A 64 3.61 13.47 1.05
C LEU A 64 4.16 14.46 0.02
N VAL A 65 3.34 14.92 -0.93
CA VAL A 65 3.81 15.78 -2.04
C VAL A 65 4.42 17.08 -1.54
N GLU A 66 3.79 17.74 -0.57
CA GLU A 66 4.29 19.00 0.00
C GLU A 66 5.54 18.79 0.85
N HIS A 67 5.60 17.69 1.59
CA HIS A 67 6.81 17.32 2.34
C HIS A 67 8.01 17.10 1.42
N CYS A 68 7.81 16.36 0.34
CA CYS A 68 8.82 16.10 -0.67
C CYS A 68 9.25 17.39 -1.40
N HIS A 69 8.30 18.26 -1.74
CA HIS A 69 8.55 19.54 -2.39
C HIS A 69 9.52 20.41 -1.59
N ASN A 70 9.26 20.54 -0.29
CA ASN A 70 10.07 21.33 0.63
C ASN A 70 11.46 20.72 0.91
N ARG A 71 11.74 19.52 0.40
CA ARG A 71 13.00 18.78 0.60
C ARG A 71 13.74 18.47 -0.71
N GLY A 72 13.34 19.10 -1.81
CA GLY A 72 14.07 19.08 -3.09
C GLY A 72 13.48 18.16 -4.16
N LEU A 73 12.43 17.38 -3.87
CA LEU A 73 11.66 16.68 -4.89
C LEU A 73 10.46 17.53 -5.28
N TYR A 74 10.63 18.36 -6.31
CA TYR A 74 9.60 19.32 -6.70
C TYR A 74 8.23 18.69 -7.01
N ARG A 75 7.16 19.40 -6.63
CA ARG A 75 5.76 18.97 -6.85
C ARG A 75 5.51 18.53 -8.29
N SER A 76 6.04 19.24 -9.29
CA SER A 76 5.91 18.87 -10.70
C SER A 76 6.51 17.50 -11.03
N ILE A 77 7.66 17.16 -10.47
CA ILE A 77 8.32 15.86 -10.67
C ILE A 77 7.51 14.76 -9.96
N PHE A 78 7.09 15.02 -8.72
CA PHE A 78 6.29 14.09 -7.95
C PHE A 78 4.97 13.76 -8.68
N LEU A 79 4.25 14.78 -9.15
CA LEU A 79 3.00 14.62 -9.91
C LEU A 79 3.24 13.89 -11.24
N SER A 80 4.36 14.13 -11.92
CA SER A 80 4.72 13.38 -13.13
C SER A 80 4.93 11.90 -12.88
N ILE A 81 5.46 11.52 -11.71
CA ILE A 81 5.65 10.11 -11.31
C ILE A 81 4.32 9.47 -10.91
N MET A 82 3.48 10.22 -10.19
CA MET A 82 2.22 9.72 -9.61
C MET A 82 1.00 9.87 -10.53
N GLU A 83 1.21 10.15 -11.82
CA GLU A 83 0.14 10.29 -12.82
C GLU A 83 -0.87 11.41 -12.46
N GLY A 84 -0.38 12.54 -11.96
CA GLY A 84 -1.20 13.71 -11.60
C GLY A 84 -1.80 13.65 -10.20
N GLU A 85 -2.46 14.74 -9.81
CA GLU A 85 -3.09 14.89 -8.49
C GLU A 85 -4.42 14.12 -8.43
N GLU A 86 -5.10 13.99 -9.57
CA GLU A 86 -6.29 13.19 -9.77
C GLU A 86 -6.08 11.70 -9.42
N SER A 87 -4.84 11.22 -9.52
CA SER A 87 -4.48 9.83 -9.21
C SER A 87 -4.21 9.61 -7.71
N PHE A 88 -4.16 10.67 -6.89
CA PHE A 88 -3.80 10.53 -5.48
C PHE A 88 -4.83 9.76 -4.68
N GLU A 89 -6.12 9.87 -4.99
CA GLU A 89 -7.17 9.07 -4.33
C GLU A 89 -6.94 7.57 -4.56
N LYS A 90 -6.59 7.20 -5.80
CA LYS A 90 -6.28 5.82 -6.19
C LYS A 90 -5.00 5.31 -5.56
N PHE A 91 -3.96 6.14 -5.52
CA PHE A 91 -2.64 5.76 -5.03
C PHE A 91 -2.40 6.12 -3.56
N SER A 92 -3.43 6.51 -2.81
CA SER A 92 -3.36 6.69 -1.35
C SER A 92 -4.17 5.58 -0.66
N PRO A 93 -3.53 4.44 -0.30
CA PRO A 93 -4.14 3.29 0.37
C PRO A 93 -5.17 3.65 1.46
N GLY A 94 -4.81 4.57 2.36
CA GLY A 94 -5.66 4.97 3.48
C GLY A 94 -6.86 5.82 3.07
N VAL A 95 -6.77 6.54 1.95
CA VAL A 95 -7.89 7.31 1.37
C VAL A 95 -8.81 6.36 0.60
N ARG A 96 -8.22 5.50 -0.24
CA ARG A 96 -8.91 4.52 -1.08
C ARG A 96 -9.83 3.59 -0.28
N LEU A 97 -9.39 3.16 0.91
CA LEU A 97 -10.20 2.29 1.80
C LEU A 97 -11.42 2.97 2.42
N LYS A 98 -11.48 4.31 2.43
CA LYS A 98 -12.64 5.05 2.95
C LYS A 98 -13.79 5.10 1.96
N GLU A 99 -13.55 4.82 0.68
CA GLU A 99 -14.58 4.80 -0.35
C GLU A 99 -15.64 3.73 -0.08
N ALA A 100 -16.92 4.11 -0.19
CA ALA A 100 -18.04 3.21 0.09
C ALA A 100 -18.04 1.96 -0.81
N SER A 101 -17.60 2.11 -2.06
CA SER A 101 -17.46 1.02 -3.05
C SER A 101 -16.38 0.00 -2.68
N VAL A 102 -15.37 0.41 -1.90
CA VAL A 102 -14.20 -0.40 -1.51
C VAL A 102 -14.38 -1.02 -0.12
N ARG A 103 -15.38 -0.60 0.66
CA ARG A 103 -15.57 -1.05 2.05
C ARG A 103 -15.64 -2.58 2.23
N LYS A 104 -16.16 -3.31 1.24
CA LYS A 104 -16.18 -4.80 1.25
C LYS A 104 -14.79 -5.42 1.10
N ALA A 105 -13.85 -4.74 0.45
CA ALA A 105 -12.48 -5.19 0.32
C ALA A 105 -11.73 -5.14 1.66
N ALA A 106 -12.09 -4.20 2.54
CA ALA A 106 -11.43 -4.03 3.84
C ALA A 106 -11.54 -5.30 4.71
N SER A 107 -12.63 -6.07 4.63
CA SER A 107 -12.78 -7.32 5.37
C SER A 107 -11.95 -8.49 4.83
N LEU A 108 -11.37 -8.35 3.62
CA LEU A 108 -10.50 -9.36 3.01
C LEU A 108 -9.01 -9.11 3.29
N LEU A 109 -8.66 -7.91 3.75
CA LEU A 109 -7.28 -7.54 4.03
C LEU A 109 -6.69 -8.42 5.15
N PRO A 110 -5.38 -8.74 5.08
CA PRO A 110 -4.73 -9.50 6.13
C PRO A 110 -4.58 -8.63 7.38
N HIS A 111 -4.06 -9.20 8.47
CA HIS A 111 -3.65 -8.39 9.62
C HIS A 111 -2.54 -7.41 9.19
N ILE A 112 -2.77 -6.11 9.35
CA ILE A 112 -1.83 -5.05 8.94
C ILE A 112 -1.17 -4.47 10.19
N VAL A 113 0.17 -4.40 10.16
CA VAL A 113 0.97 -3.75 11.19
C VAL A 113 1.81 -2.65 10.53
N LEU A 114 1.65 -1.41 11.00
CA LEU A 114 2.39 -0.26 10.50
C LEU A 114 3.42 0.19 11.53
N PHE A 115 4.63 0.46 11.07
CA PHE A 115 5.74 0.96 11.86
C PHE A 115 6.23 2.27 11.27
N HIS A 116 6.51 3.25 12.11
CA HIS A 116 7.11 4.52 11.70
C HIS A 116 8.26 4.87 12.65
N GLY A 117 9.40 5.28 12.07
CA GLY A 117 10.57 5.65 12.86
C GLY A 117 10.39 7.03 13.48
N SER A 118 10.69 7.19 14.77
CA SER A 118 10.60 8.50 15.45
C SER A 118 11.58 9.55 14.93
N HIS A 119 12.59 9.12 14.17
CA HIS A 119 13.60 9.98 13.54
C HIS A 119 13.52 9.89 12.00
N ASP A 120 12.40 9.42 11.44
CA ASP A 120 12.24 9.43 9.99
C ASP A 120 12.09 10.88 9.51
N HIS A 121 12.96 11.27 8.57
CA HIS A 121 12.93 12.55 7.91
C HIS A 121 12.48 12.44 6.44
N SER A 122 12.35 11.21 5.95
CA SER A 122 11.98 10.89 4.58
C SER A 122 10.47 10.97 4.41
N ILE A 123 9.72 10.26 5.26
CA ILE A 123 8.26 10.25 5.26
C ILE A 123 7.75 10.95 6.52
N PRO A 124 6.81 11.91 6.42
CA PRO A 124 6.23 12.53 7.60
C PRO A 124 5.21 11.59 8.27
N PRO A 125 5.06 11.61 9.61
CA PRO A 125 4.10 10.76 10.32
C PRO A 125 2.66 10.88 9.80
N GLU A 126 2.26 12.07 9.33
CA GLU A 126 0.93 12.34 8.80
C GLU A 126 0.67 11.67 7.44
N ALA A 127 1.72 11.24 6.75
CA ALA A 127 1.64 10.47 5.52
C ALA A 127 1.84 8.96 5.75
N SER A 128 2.14 8.52 6.98
CA SER A 128 2.35 7.11 7.37
C SER A 128 1.17 6.48 8.09
#